data_AF-A0ABD5LKR1-F1
#
_entry.id   AF-A0ABD5LKR1-F1
#
_cell.length_a   1.000
_cell.length_b   1.000
_cell.length_c   1.000
_cell.angle_alpha   90.00
_cell.angle_beta   90.00
_cell.angle_gamma   90.00
#
_symmetry.space_group_name_H-M   'P 1'
#
loop_
_entity.id
_entity.type
_entity.pdbx_description
1 polymer ?
#
loop_
_entity_poly.entity_id
_entity_poly.type
_entity_poly.pdbx_seq_one_letter_code
_entity_poly.pdbx_strand_id
1 'polypeptide(L)' 'MKYFFLAVAALTITACQQGPIVKPEPFDWRKAVNRNAERSCRDKKGTEQYAKCFDREVAKGTRESKMIAAHFGVKLQ' A
#
# COMPACT_ATOMS: atom_id res chain seq x y z
N MET A 1 32.99 -15.08 -30.89
CA MET A 1 32.66 -13.66 -30.59
C MET A 1 31.17 -13.32 -30.70
N LYS A 2 30.42 -13.83 -31.69
CA LYS A 2 29.01 -13.45 -31.92
C LYS A 2 28.05 -13.74 -30.74
N TYR A 3 28.30 -14.81 -29.99
CA TYR A 3 27.46 -15.21 -28.85
C TYR A 3 27.75 -14.43 -27.55
N PHE A 4 28.92 -13.81 -27.43
CA PHE A 4 29.28 -13.05 -26.24
C PHE A 4 28.47 -11.75 -26.15
N PHE A 5 28.31 -11.07 -27.28
CA PHE A 5 27.47 -9.87 -27.37
C PHE A 5 25.98 -10.18 -27.15
N LEU A 6 25.50 -11.35 -27.57
CA LEU A 6 24.12 -11.79 -27.30
C LEU A 6 23.87 -12.07 -25.81
N ALA A 7 24.84 -12.69 -25.13
CA ALA A 7 24.74 -12.94 -23.69
C ALA A 7 24.76 -11.63 -22.88
N VAL A 8 25.62 -10.68 -23.25
CA VAL A 8 25.66 -9.35 -22.61
C VAL A 8 24.36 -8.58 -22.85
N ALA A 9 23.79 -8.63 -24.06
CA ALA A 9 22.50 -8.00 -24.35
C ALA A 9 21.35 -8.62 -23.56
N ALA A 10 21.32 -9.94 -23.37
CA ALA A 10 20.30 -10.58 -22.55
C ALA A 10 20.41 -10.20 -21.05
N LEU A 11 21.63 -10.03 -20.54
CA LEU A 11 21.88 -9.62 -19.16
C LEU A 11 21.52 -8.15 -18.90
N THR A 12 21.75 -7.25 -19.88
CA THR A 12 21.38 -5.83 -19.71
C THR A 12 19.86 -5.61 -19.82
N ILE A 13 19.15 -6.41 -20.63
CA ILE A 13 17.68 -6.34 -20.71
C ILE A 13 17.02 -6.82 -19.41
N THR A 14 17.56 -7.88 -18.79
CA THR A 14 17.02 -8.42 -17.53
C THR A 14 17.26 -7.50 -16.33
N ALA A 15 18.41 -6.81 -16.29
CA ALA A 15 18.74 -5.86 -15.23
C ALA A 15 17.92 -4.55 -15.26
N CYS A 16 17.40 -4.14 -16.43
CA CYS A 16 16.58 -2.92 -16.55
C CYS A 16 15.08 -3.16 -16.29
N GLN A 17 14.58 -4.38 -16.46
CA GLN A 17 13.18 -4.72 -16.16
C GLN A 17 12.94 -4.96 -14.67
N GLN A 18 13.98 -5.42 -13.98
CA GLN A 18 14.00 -5.54 -12.54
C GLN A 18 14.71 -4.31 -12.01
N GLY A 19 13.98 -3.19 -11.89
CA GLY A 19 14.44 -2.07 -11.07
C GLY A 19 14.98 -2.57 -9.72
N PRO A 20 15.83 -1.81 -9.01
CA PRO A 20 16.46 -2.28 -7.79
C PRO A 20 15.46 -3.04 -6.94
N ILE A 21 15.83 -4.23 -6.45
CA ILE A 21 15.00 -5.06 -5.58
C ILE A 21 14.90 -4.32 -4.24
N VAL A 22 14.16 -3.22 -4.24
CA VAL A 22 13.78 -2.46 -3.07
C VAL A 22 12.68 -3.29 -2.47
N LYS A 23 12.97 -3.92 -1.34
CA LYS A 23 11.92 -4.54 -0.54
C LYS A 23 10.86 -3.45 -0.30
N PRO A 24 9.60 -3.67 -0.68
CA PRO A 24 8.56 -2.68 -0.42
C PRO A 24 8.56 -2.40 1.08
N GLU A 25 8.33 -1.15 1.46
CA GLU A 25 8.15 -0.81 2.87
C GLU A 25 7.10 -1.75 3.50
N PRO A 26 7.29 -2.16 4.76
CA PRO A 26 6.28 -2.94 5.46
C PRO A 26 4.94 -2.21 5.42
N PHE A 27 3.88 -2.95 5.12
CA PHE A 27 2.55 -2.38 4.98
C PHE A 27 2.07 -1.80 6.33
N ASP A 28 1.94 -0.47 6.37
CA ASP A 28 1.33 0.24 7.49
C ASP A 28 -0.18 0.32 7.31
N TRP A 29 -0.88 -0.59 7.98
CA TRP A 29 -2.34 -0.68 7.94
C TRP A 29 -3.02 0.57 8.52
N ARG A 30 -2.43 1.23 9.52
CA ARG A 30 -3.01 2.44 10.12
C ARG A 30 -2.97 3.60 9.13
N LYS A 31 -1.84 3.76 8.44
CA LYS A 31 -1.68 4.75 7.36
C LYS A 31 -2.65 4.49 6.23
N ALA A 32 -2.88 3.23 5.86
CA ALA A 32 -3.87 2.86 4.84
C ALA A 32 -5.30 3.22 5.27
N VAL A 33 -5.70 2.89 6.51
CA VAL A 33 -7.02 3.24 7.06
C VAL A 33 -7.23 4.76 7.08
N ASN A 34 -6.26 5.52 7.59
CA ASN A 34 -6.34 6.97 7.66
C ASN A 34 -6.47 7.59 6.25
N ARG A 35 -5.64 7.17 5.29
CA ARG A 35 -5.74 7.64 3.89
C ARG A 35 -7.09 7.33 3.27
N ASN A 36 -7.67 6.17 3.58
CA ASN A 36 -8.99 5.81 3.09
C ASN A 36 -10.07 6.71 3.71
N ALA A 37 -10.00 6.96 5.03
CA ALA A 37 -10.90 7.89 5.70
C ALA A 37 -10.79 9.32 5.14
N GLU A 38 -9.57 9.83 4.90
CA GLU A 38 -9.36 11.14 4.25
C GLU A 38 -10.01 11.19 2.86
N ARG A 39 -9.88 10.13 2.07
CA ARG A 39 -10.45 10.03 0.73
C ARG A 39 -11.97 9.97 0.76
N SER A 40 -12.54 9.12 1.62
CA SER A 40 -13.99 8.95 1.77
C SER A 40 -14.68 10.21 2.30
N CYS A 41 -13.99 11.00 3.12
CA CYS A 41 -14.53 12.22 3.71
C CYS A 41 -14.06 13.50 3.01
N ARG A 42 -13.45 13.39 1.82
CA ARG A 42 -12.87 14.52 1.07
C ARG A 42 -13.89 15.62 0.82
N ASP A 43 -15.12 15.26 0.50
CA ASP A 43 -16.19 16.22 0.16
C ASP A 43 -16.66 17.04 1.36
N LYS A 44 -16.39 16.53 2.58
CA LYS A 44 -16.73 17.22 3.84
C LYS A 44 -15.55 18.01 4.39
N LYS A 45 -14.39 17.99 3.74
CA LYS A 45 -13.18 18.64 4.24
C LYS A 45 -13.40 20.15 4.41
N GLY A 46 -13.03 20.68 5.58
CA GLY A 46 -13.25 22.08 5.94
C GLY A 46 -14.64 22.39 6.52
N THR A 47 -15.52 21.38 6.64
CA THR A 47 -16.81 21.51 7.33
C THR A 47 -16.74 20.94 8.74
N GLU A 48 -17.67 21.35 9.60
CA GLU A 48 -17.83 20.76 10.95
C GLU A 48 -18.13 19.25 10.92
N GLN A 49 -18.63 18.74 9.79
CA GLN A 49 -18.97 17.34 9.62
C GLN A 49 -17.75 16.46 9.28
N TYR A 50 -16.60 17.06 8.98
CA TYR A 50 -15.40 16.33 8.59
C TYR A 50 -14.94 15.35 9.67
N ALA A 51 -14.79 15.84 10.92
CA ALA A 51 -14.29 15.03 12.03
C ALA A 51 -15.18 13.80 12.27
N LYS A 52 -16.50 13.99 12.33
CA LYS A 52 -17.47 12.89 12.50
C LYS A 52 -17.40 11.86 11.37
N CYS A 53 -17.22 12.32 10.13
CA CYS A 53 -17.05 11.42 8.99
C CYS A 53 -15.73 10.64 9.12
N PHE A 54 -14.64 11.35 9.38
CA PHE A 54 -13.30 10.80 9.47
C PHE A 54 -13.22 9.71 10.55
N ASP A 55 -13.66 10.01 11.76
CA ASP A 55 -13.66 9.06 12.89
C ASP A 55 -14.46 7.79 12.59
N ARG A 56 -15.61 7.95 11.91
CA ARG A 56 -16.45 6.82 11.50
C ARG A 56 -15.75 5.92 10.48
N GLU A 57 -15.12 6.50 9.46
CA GLU A 57 -14.41 5.73 8.43
C GLU A 57 -13.14 5.08 8.99
N VAL A 58 -12.44 5.73 9.93
CA VAL A 58 -11.31 5.13 10.66
C VAL A 58 -11.77 3.93 11.50
N ALA A 59 -12.88 4.05 12.22
CA ALA A 59 -13.44 2.95 13.01
C ALA A 59 -13.82 1.76 12.12
N LYS A 60 -14.46 2.03 10.97
CA LYS A 60 -14.82 1.02 9.97
C LYS A 60 -13.58 0.32 9.41
N GLY A 61 -12.61 1.07 8.89
CA GLY A 61 -11.38 0.51 8.31
C GLY A 61 -10.54 -0.27 9.32
N THR A 62 -10.54 0.16 10.59
CA THR A 62 -9.88 -0.58 11.68
C THR A 62 -10.55 -1.93 11.94
N ARG A 63 -11.89 -1.98 11.95
CA ARG A 63 -12.64 -3.23 12.12
C ARG A 63 -12.37 -4.19 10.96
N GLU A 64 -12.41 -3.70 9.72
CA GLU A 64 -12.13 -4.51 8.53
C GLU A 64 -10.69 -5.04 8.54
N SER A 65 -9.72 -4.21 8.91
CA SER A 65 -8.32 -4.62 9.03
C SER A 65 -8.14 -5.72 10.07
N LYS A 66 -8.82 -5.62 11.23
CA LYS A 66 -8.80 -6.67 12.27
C LYS A 66 -9.43 -7.98 11.78
N MET A 67 -10.52 -7.91 11.03
CA MET A 67 -11.18 -9.09 10.44
C MET A 67 -10.26 -9.79 9.44
N ILE A 68 -9.63 -9.03 8.54
CA ILE A 68 -8.66 -9.54 7.57
C ILE A 68 -7.47 -10.17 8.30
N ALA A 69 -6.93 -9.48 9.30
CA ALA A 69 -5.81 -9.98 10.09
C ALA A 69 -6.12 -11.32 10.77
N ALA A 70 -7.32 -11.43 11.38
CA ALA A 70 -7.79 -12.67 11.96
C ALA A 70 -7.97 -13.78 10.92
N HIS A 71 -8.52 -13.48 9.74
CA HIS A 71 -8.73 -14.45 8.67
C HIS A 71 -7.43 -15.05 8.15
N PHE A 72 -6.37 -14.24 8.02
CA PHE A 72 -5.06 -14.68 7.53
C PHE A 72 -4.09 -15.07 8.65
N GLY A 73 -4.52 -15.03 9.92
CA GLY A 73 -3.66 -15.35 11.07
C GLY A 73 -2.46 -14.39 11.25
N VAL A 74 -2.56 -13.16 10.75
CA VAL A 74 -1.51 -12.15 10.84
C VAL A 74 -1.78 -11.18 12.00
N LYS A 75 -0.73 -10.68 12.64
CA LYS A 75 -0.85 -9.66 13.70
C LYS A 75 -0.73 -8.27 13.09
N LEU A 76 -1.67 -7.40 13.40
CA LEU A 76 -1.55 -5.96 13.15
C LEU A 76 -0.54 -5.39 14.15
N GLN A 77 0.48 -4.68 13.64
CA GLN A 77 1.46 -3.95 14.46
C GLN A 77 0.90 -2.61 14.96
#